data_AF-A0A968MJP9-F1
#
_entry.id   AF-A0A968MJP9-F1
#
_cell.length_a   1.000
_cell.length_b   1.000
_cell.length_c   1.000
_cell.angle_alpha   90.00
_cell.angle_beta   90.00
_cell.angle_gamma   90.00
#
_symmetry.space_group_name_H-M   'P 1'
#
loop_
_entity.id
_entity.type
_entity.pdbx_description
1 polymer ?
#
loop_
_entity_poly.entity_id
_entity_poly.type
_entity_poly.pdbx_seq_one_letter_code
_entity_poly.pdbx_strand_id
1 'polypeptide(L)'
;MSFSSDGYYLASASQDNTVALWEVFSGNKIYTFIDPQLQVNVVKFSPNGKILASGSNDKNIYVWQINEKLFVDYYFSDELEDKVSTLNFSAEKIRTKVNRILKKERKRNQKKLKK
;
A
#
# COMPACT_ATOMS: atom_id res chain seq x y z
N MET A 1 7.76 -7.19 6.66
CA MET A 1 6.44 -7.73 7.10
C MET A 1 5.78 -6.75 8.04
N SER A 2 4.45 -6.68 8.05
CA SER A 2 3.68 -5.79 8.94
C SER A 2 2.30 -6.41 9.21
N PHE A 3 1.86 -6.37 10.45
CA PHE A 3 0.47 -6.67 10.81
C PHE A 3 -0.41 -5.42 10.63
N SER A 4 -1.69 -5.64 10.35
CA SER A 4 -2.71 -4.62 10.55
C SER A 4 -2.89 -4.34 12.04
N SER A 5 -3.36 -3.14 12.39
CA SER A 5 -3.54 -2.74 13.78
C SER A 5 -4.63 -3.53 14.51
N ASP A 6 -5.57 -4.09 13.76
CA ASP A 6 -6.63 -4.98 14.26
C ASP A 6 -6.20 -6.46 14.32
N GLY A 7 -5.01 -6.80 13.81
CA GLY A 7 -4.45 -8.15 13.85
C GLY A 7 -5.07 -9.15 12.86
N TYR A 8 -6.09 -8.78 12.08
CA TYR A 8 -6.75 -9.69 11.13
C TYR A 8 -5.89 -9.98 9.90
N TYR A 9 -5.01 -9.05 9.52
CA TYR A 9 -4.23 -9.13 8.30
C TYR A 9 -2.72 -9.06 8.55
N LEU A 10 -1.98 -9.82 7.75
CA LEU A 10 -0.52 -9.75 7.68
C LEU A 10 -0.11 -9.43 6.24
N ALA A 11 0.80 -8.48 6.09
CA ALA A 11 1.41 -8.18 4.81
C ALA A 11 2.90 -8.53 4.83
N SER A 12 3.35 -9.21 3.77
CA SER A 12 4.74 -9.61 3.58
C SER A 12 5.21 -9.18 2.19
N ALA A 13 6.36 -8.51 2.13
CA ALA A 13 7.06 -8.26 0.87
C ALA A 13 8.14 -9.32 0.67
N SER A 14 8.39 -9.68 -0.58
CA SER A 14 9.41 -10.63 -1.00
C SER A 14 10.32 -10.01 -2.07
N GLN A 15 11.53 -10.57 -2.19
CA GLN A 15 12.52 -10.14 -3.20
C GLN A 15 12.12 -10.55 -4.62
N ASP A 16 11.10 -11.39 -4.78
CA ASP A 16 10.49 -11.76 -6.06
C ASP A 16 9.55 -10.68 -6.63
N ASN A 17 9.64 -9.44 -6.12
CA ASN A 17 8.79 -8.31 -6.46
C ASN A 17 7.29 -8.52 -6.14
N THR A 18 7.00 -9.33 -5.13
CA THR A 18 5.61 -9.53 -4.67
C THR A 18 5.37 -9.01 -3.26
N VAL A 19 4.14 -8.56 -3.03
CA VAL A 19 3.60 -8.34 -1.70
C VAL A 19 2.39 -9.25 -1.51
N ALA A 20 2.46 -10.14 -0.54
CA ALA A 20 1.34 -11.01 -0.18
C ALA A 20 0.58 -10.44 1.01
N LEU A 21 -0.76 -10.54 0.94
CA LEU A 21 -1.69 -10.26 2.01
C LEU A 21 -2.30 -11.56 2.51
N TRP A 22 -2.26 -11.76 3.82
CA TRP A 22 -2.69 -12.97 4.48
C TRP A 22 -3.76 -12.65 5.52
N GLU A 23 -4.76 -13.54 5.63
CA GLU A 23 -5.69 -13.55 6.75
C GLU A 23 -5.03 -14.34 7.89
N VAL A 24 -4.83 -13.69 9.04
CA VAL A 24 -4.04 -14.27 10.13
C VAL A 24 -4.75 -15.48 10.75
N PHE A 25 -6.06 -15.42 10.92
CA PHE A 25 -6.82 -16.47 11.60
C PHE A 25 -6.95 -17.75 10.78
N SER A 26 -7.16 -17.64 9.47
CA SER A 26 -7.27 -18.81 8.59
C SER A 26 -5.91 -19.27 8.05
N GLY A 27 -4.88 -18.42 8.11
CA GLY A 27 -3.59 -18.66 7.45
C GLY A 27 -3.65 -18.55 5.93
N ASN A 28 -4.80 -18.16 5.36
CA ASN A 28 -4.99 -18.13 3.92
C ASN A 28 -4.35 -16.89 3.31
N LYS A 29 -3.70 -17.09 2.17
CA LYS A 29 -3.27 -15.97 1.32
C LYS A 29 -4.50 -15.41 0.61
N ILE A 30 -4.84 -14.16 0.92
CA ILE A 30 -6.00 -13.47 0.36
C ILE A 30 -5.64 -12.88 -1.00
N TYR A 31 -4.43 -12.34 -1.11
CA TYR A 31 -4.01 -11.63 -2.32
C TYR A 31 -2.49 -11.63 -2.48
N THR A 32 -2.06 -11.56 -3.73
CA THR A 32 -0.66 -11.31 -4.10
C THR A 32 -0.63 -10.09 -5.02
N PHE A 33 -0.07 -8.99 -4.54
CA PHE A 33 0.26 -7.84 -5.36
C PHE A 33 1.55 -8.15 -6.11
N ILE A 34 1.44 -8.25 -7.44
CA ILE A 34 2.56 -8.52 -8.33
C ILE A 34 2.67 -7.34 -9.28
N ASP A 35 3.83 -6.73 -9.32
CA ASP A 35 4.19 -5.80 -10.38
C ASP A 35 5.68 -6.02 -10.69
N PRO A 36 6.05 -6.26 -11.96
CA PRO A 36 7.43 -6.49 -12.35
C PRO A 36 8.41 -5.39 -11.93
N GLN A 37 7.93 -4.16 -11.73
CA GLN A 37 8.73 -3.02 -11.30
C GLN A 37 8.83 -2.89 -9.77
N LEU A 38 8.10 -3.73 -9.03
CA LEU A 38 7.86 -3.62 -7.59
C LEU A 38 9.06 -4.10 -6.78
N GLN A 39 10.13 -3.33 -6.68
CA GLN A 39 11.30 -3.66 -5.85
C GLN A 39 11.09 -3.30 -4.38
N VAL A 40 10.15 -3.99 -3.74
CA VAL A 40 9.69 -3.64 -2.40
C VAL A 40 10.67 -4.08 -1.33
N ASN A 41 11.18 -3.10 -0.59
CA ASN A 41 11.99 -3.37 0.60
C ASN A 41 11.16 -3.39 1.87
N VAL A 42 10.07 -2.61 1.91
CA VAL A 42 9.32 -2.35 3.13
C VAL A 42 7.83 -2.31 2.84
N VAL A 43 7.05 -2.88 3.75
CA VAL A 43 5.58 -2.81 3.77
C VAL A 43 5.12 -2.37 5.15
N LYS A 44 4.12 -1.50 5.20
CA LYS A 44 3.52 -1.01 6.44
C LYS A 44 2.03 -0.80 6.27
N PHE A 45 1.28 -1.16 7.30
CA PHE A 45 -0.12 -0.78 7.42
C PHE A 45 -0.25 0.64 7.96
N SER A 46 -1.30 1.33 7.53
CA SER A 46 -1.78 2.51 8.21
C SER A 46 -2.29 2.17 9.61
N PRO A 47 -2.30 3.14 10.55
CA PRO A 47 -2.80 2.90 11.90
C PRO A 47 -4.25 2.42 11.97
N ASN A 48 -5.06 2.68 10.93
CA ASN A 48 -6.44 2.23 10.84
C ASN A 48 -6.62 0.91 10.08
N GLY A 49 -5.56 0.23 9.66
CA GLY A 49 -5.59 -1.07 8.96
C GLY A 49 -6.12 -1.06 7.52
N LYS A 50 -6.72 0.05 7.07
CA LYS A 50 -7.40 0.15 5.77
C LYS A 50 -6.48 0.46 4.59
N ILE A 51 -5.22 0.81 4.85
CA ILE A 51 -4.26 1.16 3.81
C ILE A 51 -2.98 0.38 4.08
N LEU A 52 -2.46 -0.26 3.05
CA LEU A 52 -1.12 -0.81 3.03
C LEU A 52 -0.27 0.09 2.15
N ALA A 53 0.91 0.52 2.60
CA ALA A 53 1.89 1.11 1.71
C ALA A 53 3.17 0.32 1.69
N SER A 54 3.83 0.37 0.54
CA SER A 54 5.12 -0.21 0.26
C SER A 54 6.06 0.83 -0.31
N GLY A 55 7.32 0.71 0.06
CA GLY A 55 8.41 1.56 -0.41
C GLY A 55 9.36 0.72 -1.23
N SER A 56 9.66 1.18 -2.43
CA SER A 56 10.52 0.50 -3.38
C SER A 56 11.84 1.26 -3.59
N ASN A 57 12.88 0.54 -4.02
CA ASN A 57 14.19 1.12 -4.34
C ASN A 57 14.16 2.09 -5.52
N ASP A 58 13.15 1.97 -6.37
CA ASP A 58 12.90 2.81 -7.54
C ASP A 58 12.29 4.19 -7.19
N LYS A 59 12.26 4.56 -5.90
CA LYS A 59 11.66 5.77 -5.33
C LYS A 59 10.13 5.80 -5.37
N ASN A 60 9.48 4.72 -5.80
CA ASN A 60 8.03 4.63 -5.82
C ASN A 60 7.48 4.24 -4.44
N ILE A 61 6.32 4.82 -4.10
CA ILE A 61 5.44 4.29 -3.07
C ILE A 61 4.30 3.59 -3.77
N TYR A 62 4.06 2.35 -3.37
CA TYR A 62 2.86 1.61 -3.72
C TYR A 62 1.87 1.74 -2.56
N VAL A 63 0.61 2.07 -2.84
CA VAL A 63 -0.45 2.18 -1.82
C VAL A 63 -1.60 1.30 -2.26
N TRP A 64 -2.11 0.49 -1.35
CA TRP A 64 -3.28 -0.37 -1.54
C TRP A 64 -4.32 -0.06 -0.48
N GLN A 65 -5.59 0.02 -0.88
CA GLN A 65 -6.69 0.12 0.06
C GLN A 65 -7.25 -1.28 0.37
N ILE A 66 -7.44 -1.59 1.64
CA ILE A 66 -7.97 -2.88 2.10
C ILE A 66 -9.38 -2.64 2.62
N ASN A 67 -10.34 -3.31 2.00
CA ASN A 67 -11.77 -3.30 2.33
C ASN A 67 -12.34 -4.72 2.16
N GLU A 68 -13.56 -4.95 2.67
CA GLU A 68 -14.23 -6.27 2.71
C GLU A 68 -14.35 -7.00 1.36
N LYS A 69 -14.17 -6.29 0.23
CA LYS A 69 -14.19 -6.83 -1.14
C LYS A 69 -12.83 -6.79 -1.86
N LEU A 70 -11.74 -6.43 -1.17
CA LEU A 70 -10.40 -6.19 -1.74
C LEU A 70 -10.44 -5.35 -3.04
N PHE A 71 -10.60 -4.05 -2.90
CA PHE A 71 -10.37 -3.09 -3.98
C PHE A 71 -8.95 -2.57 -3.91
N VAL A 72 -8.11 -3.10 -4.81
CA VAL A 72 -6.69 -2.80 -4.89
C VAL A 72 -6.48 -1.70 -5.93
N ASP A 73 -6.57 -0.44 -5.52
CA ASP A 73 -6.10 0.66 -6.37
C ASP A 73 -4.59 0.83 -6.18
N TYR A 74 -3.88 1.16 -7.25
CA TYR A 74 -2.42 1.37 -7.27
C TYR A 74 -2.13 2.85 -7.56
N TYR A 75 -1.19 3.44 -6.82
CA TYR A 75 -0.75 4.80 -7.08
C TYR A 75 0.76 4.91 -7.12
N PHE A 76 1.25 5.57 -8.17
CA PHE A 76 2.64 5.91 -8.44
C PHE A 76 2.99 7.27 -7.82
N SER A 77 4.20 7.42 -7.25
CA SER A 77 4.68 8.69 -6.69
C SER A 77 6.13 8.95 -7.09
N ASP A 78 6.33 9.70 -8.17
CA ASP A 78 7.61 10.07 -8.78
C ASP A 78 8.43 11.14 -8.01
N GLU A 79 8.14 11.40 -6.73
CA GLU A 79 8.62 12.62 -6.04
C GLU A 79 9.28 12.36 -4.68
N LEU A 80 9.74 11.13 -4.40
CA LEU A 80 10.59 10.90 -3.24
C LEU A 80 12.06 10.91 -3.66
N GLU A 81 12.75 12.01 -3.37
CA GLU A 81 14.18 12.13 -3.63
C GLU A 81 15.02 11.14 -2.79
N ASP A 82 14.50 10.68 -1.65
CA ASP A 82 15.18 9.79 -0.71
C ASP A 82 14.78 8.31 -0.86
N LYS A 83 15.77 7.44 -0.70
CA LYS A 83 15.62 5.97 -0.70
C LYS A 83 14.59 5.57 0.36
N VAL A 84 13.47 4.97 -0.06
CA VAL A 84 12.29 4.63 0.77
C VAL A 84 12.55 3.42 1.71
N SER A 85 13.78 3.31 2.23
CA SER A 85 14.23 2.24 3.11
C SER A 85 13.58 2.28 4.49
N THR A 86 13.00 3.42 4.88
CA THR A 86 12.32 3.61 6.16
C THR A 86 10.91 4.18 5.97
N LEU A 87 9.96 3.35 5.53
CA LEU A 87 8.55 3.73 5.60
C LEU A 87 8.11 3.76 7.06
N ASN A 88 7.91 4.96 7.60
CA ASN A 88 7.18 5.14 8.84
C ASN A 88 5.90 5.92 8.57
N PHE A 89 4.74 5.27 8.69
CA PHE A 89 3.44 5.93 8.54
C PHE A 89 3.20 7.03 9.60
N SER A 90 3.96 7.03 10.70
CA SER A 90 3.93 8.13 11.67
C SER A 90 4.60 9.40 11.14
N ALA A 91 5.39 9.32 10.07
CA ALA A 91 5.93 10.51 9.43
C ALA A 91 4.77 11.28 8.79
N GLU A 92 4.45 12.47 9.33
CA GLU A 92 3.38 13.33 8.82
C GLU A 92 3.50 13.57 7.31
N LYS A 93 4.72 13.58 6.78
CA LYS A 93 5.01 13.75 5.35
C LYS A 93 4.42 12.61 4.49
N ILE A 94 4.63 11.35 4.88
CA ILE A 94 4.11 10.17 4.16
C ILE A 94 2.58 10.13 4.27
N ARG A 95 2.05 10.29 5.49
CA ARG A 95 0.60 10.31 5.75
C ARG A 95 -0.12 11.37 4.92
N THR A 96 0.40 12.59 4.90
CA THR A 96 -0.21 13.71 4.16
C THR A 96 -0.15 13.48 2.65
N LYS A 97 0.97 12.96 2.13
CA LYS A 97 1.12 12.66 0.70
C LYS A 97 0.15 11.56 0.25
N VAL A 98 0.08 10.44 0.98
CA VAL A 98 -0.85 9.34 0.71
C VAL A 98 -2.31 9.84 0.72
N ASN A 99 -2.69 10.62 1.73
CA ASN A 99 -4.03 11.22 1.79
C ASN A 99 -4.33 12.15 0.59
N ARG A 100 -3.34 12.92 0.14
CA ARG A 100 -3.48 13.82 -1.02
C ARG A 100 -3.68 13.03 -2.32
N ILE A 101 -2.96 11.93 -2.50
CA ILE A 101 -3.10 11.00 -3.64
C ILE A 101 -4.52 10.41 -3.65
N LEU A 102 -4.95 9.80 -2.53
CA LEU A 102 -6.28 9.21 -2.40
C LEU A 102 -7.41 10.22 -2.69
N LYS A 103 -7.26 11.47 -2.27
CA LYS A 103 -8.25 12.53 -2.52
C LYS A 103 -8.31 12.94 -4.00
N LYS A 104 -7.18 12.97 -4.71
CA LYS A 104 -7.16 13.25 -6.16
C LYS A 104 -7.87 12.14 -6.94
N GLU A 105 -7.69 10.90 -6.52
CA GLU A 105 -8.18 9.73 -7.25
C GLU A 105 -9.67 9.48 -7.03
N ARG A 106 -10.16 9.69 -5.80
CA ARG A 106 -11.61 9.76 -5.56
C ARG A 106 -12.30 10.76 -6.48
N LYS A 107 -11.68 11.92 -6.74
CA LYS A 107 -12.22 12.92 -7.69
C LYS A 107 -12.14 12.44 -9.15
N ARG A 108 -11.08 11.74 -9.57
CA ARG A 108 -10.95 11.17 -10.92
C ARG A 108 -12.00 10.08 -11.16
N ASN A 109 -12.16 9.15 -10.23
CA ASN A 109 -13.12 8.06 -10.33
C ASN A 109 -14.57 8.59 -10.29
N GLN A 110 -14.89 9.58 -9.44
CA GLN A 110 -16.20 10.24 -9.45
C GLN A 110 -16.51 10.96 -10.78
N LYS A 111 -15.50 11.51 -11.47
CA LYS A 111 -15.69 12.12 -12.79
C LYS A 111 -15.91 11.08 -13.88
N LYS A 112 -15.26 9.91 -13.79
CA LYS A 112 -15.46 8.79 -14.72
C LYS A 112 -16.86 8.17 -14.60
N LEU A 113 -17.41 8.07 -13.38
CA LEU A 113 -18.78 7.56 -13.16
C LEU A 113 -19.90 8.51 -13.61
N LYS A 114 -19.59 9.78 -13.88
CA LYS A 114 -20.56 10.81 -14.31
C LYS A 114 -20.52 11.09 -15.82
N LYS A 115 -19.78 10.30 -16.58
CA LYS A 115 -19.71 10.32 -18.05
C LYS A 115 -20.23 9.00 -18.58
#